data_AF-A0A7W0WJX0-F1
#
_entry.id   AF-A0A7W0WJX0-F1
#
_cell.length_a   1.000
_cell.length_b   1.000
_cell.length_c   1.000
_cell.angle_alpha   90.00
_cell.angle_beta   90.00
_cell.angle_gamma   90.00
#
_symmetry.space_group_name_H-M   'P 1'
#
loop_
_entity.id
_entity.type
_entity.pdbx_description
1 polymer ?
#
loop_
_entity_poly.entity_id
_entity_poly.type
_entity_poly.pdbx_seq_one_letter_code
_entity_poly.pdbx_strand_id
1 'polypeptide(L)' 'LGLQHYTRCDLEAVREAGETLEIKVLGLASIADDVDPELALETIHSVIVLGALRASQAVKSALKDGIQSP' A
#
# COMPACT_ATOMS: atom_id res chain seq x y z
N LEU A 1 -12.26 3.63 14.10
CA LEU A 1 -10.82 3.60 13.76
C LEU A 1 -10.59 2.30 13.01
N GLY A 2 -10.31 2.41 11.70
CA GLY A 2 -10.16 1.24 10.83
C GLY A 2 -8.71 0.76 10.82
N LEU A 3 -8.53 -0.55 10.76
CA LEU A 3 -7.26 -1.20 10.48
C LEU A 3 -7.38 -1.84 9.10
N GLN A 4 -6.53 -1.45 8.17
CA GLN A 4 -6.42 -2.11 6.87
C GLN A 4 -5.13 -2.92 6.82
N HIS A 5 -5.23 -4.17 6.36
CA HIS A 5 -4.11 -5.05 6.21
C HIS A 5 -4.04 -5.57 4.78
N TYR A 6 -2.97 -5.22 4.06
CA TYR A 6 -2.72 -5.65 2.69
C TYR A 6 -1.60 -6.68 2.68
N THR A 7 -1.83 -7.78 1.97
CA THR A 7 -0.84 -8.86 1.81
C THR A 7 -0.34 -8.91 0.38
N ARG A 8 0.79 -9.59 0.19
CA ARG A 8 1.34 -9.87 -1.14
C ARG A 8 0.30 -10.48 -2.06
N CYS A 9 -0.46 -11.47 -1.58
CA CYS A 9 -1.48 -12.16 -2.38
C CYS A 9 -2.61 -11.22 -2.85
N ASP A 10 -3.01 -10.26 -2.01
CA ASP A 10 -4.01 -9.25 -2.36
C ASP A 10 -3.53 -8.34 -3.50
N LEU A 11 -2.29 -7.85 -3.40
CA LEU A 11 -1.67 -7.04 -4.45
C LEU A 11 -1.39 -7.84 -5.71
N GLU A 12 -0.93 -9.10 -5.59
CA GLU A 12 -0.70 -9.96 -6.75
C GLU A 12 -1.99 -10.22 -7.53
N ALA A 13 -3.11 -10.46 -6.82
CA ALA A 13 -4.41 -10.63 -7.46
C ALA A 13 -4.85 -9.36 -8.21
N VAL A 14 -4.61 -8.17 -7.63
CA VAL A 14 -4.89 -6.88 -8.28
C VAL A 14 -4.00 -6.66 -9.50
N ARG A 15 -2.70 -7.00 -9.41
CA ARG A 15 -1.76 -6.95 -10.55
C ARG A 15 -2.21 -7.87 -11.67
N GLU A 16 -2.59 -9.10 -11.33
CA GLU A 16 -3.10 -10.08 -12.30
C GLU A 16 -4.42 -9.61 -12.93
N ALA A 17 -5.26 -8.89 -12.18
CA ALA A 17 -6.45 -8.22 -12.70
C ALA A 17 -6.13 -6.98 -13.56
N GLY A 18 -4.89 -6.46 -13.50
CA GLY A 18 -4.50 -5.20 -14.14
C GLY A 18 -5.18 -3.98 -13.53
N GLU A 19 -5.64 -4.09 -12.27
CA GLU A 19 -6.30 -3.03 -11.54
C GLU A 19 -5.31 -2.27 -10.66
N THR A 20 -5.74 -1.12 -10.13
CA THR A 20 -4.97 -0.39 -9.13
C THR A 20 -5.81 -0.09 -7.89
N LEU A 21 -5.16 -0.14 -6.74
CA LEU A 21 -5.73 0.12 -5.43
C LEU A 21 -5.50 1.58 -5.03
N GLU A 22 -6.57 2.20 -4.57
CA GLU A 22 -6.53 3.45 -3.82
C GLU A 22 -6.73 3.14 -2.33
N ILE A 23 -5.65 3.26 -1.57
CA ILE A 23 -5.65 2.95 -0.14
C ILE A 23 -5.98 4.24 0.63
N LYS A 24 -7.19 4.32 1.19
CA LYS A 24 -7.61 5.43 2.06
C LYS A 24 -7.98 4.94 3.46
N VAL A 25 -7.16 5.26 4.44
CA VAL A 25 -7.32 4.74 5.81
C VAL A 25 -7.35 5.86 6.84
N LEU A 26 -8.37 5.81 7.69
CA LEU A 26 -8.52 6.64 8.89
C LEU A 26 -8.11 5.80 10.11
N GLY A 27 -6.82 5.80 10.43
CA GLY A 27 -6.24 4.97 11.50
C GLY A 27 -4.89 4.34 11.14
N LEU A 28 -4.83 3.01 11.10
CA LEU A 28 -3.61 2.25 10.86
C LEU A 28 -3.72 1.43 9.57
N ALA A 29 -2.83 1.68 8.63
CA ALA A 29 -2.64 0.84 7.46
C ALA A 29 -1.40 -0.03 7.68
N SER A 30 -1.52 -1.33 7.47
CA SER A 30 -0.41 -2.28 7.50
C SER A 30 -0.28 -3.00 6.18
N ILE A 31 0.89 -2.95 5.58
CA ILE A 31 1.26 -3.70 4.38
C ILE A 31 2.26 -4.76 4.83
N ALA A 32 2.03 -6.00 4.41
CA ALA A 32 2.94 -7.12 4.71
C ALA A 32 4.36 -6.82 4.21
N ASP A 33 5.37 -7.22 4.97
CA ASP A 33 6.78 -7.00 4.60
C ASP A 33 7.21 -7.86 3.39
N ASP A 34 6.44 -8.91 3.10
CA ASP A 34 6.63 -9.84 1.98
C ASP A 34 6.18 -9.26 0.62
N VAL A 35 5.69 -8.02 0.61
CA VAL A 35 5.28 -7.31 -0.59
C VAL A 35 6.50 -6.73 -1.30
N ASP A 36 6.65 -7.07 -2.59
CA ASP A 36 7.67 -6.49 -3.44
C ASP A 36 7.38 -4.99 -3.74
N PRO A 37 8.40 -4.12 -3.69
CA PRO A 37 8.24 -2.69 -3.96
C PRO A 37 7.75 -2.41 -5.39
N GLU A 38 8.19 -3.19 -6.37
CA GLU A 38 7.75 -3.06 -7.76
C GLU A 38 6.27 -3.41 -7.91
N LEU A 39 5.84 -4.52 -7.31
CA LEU A 39 4.43 -4.92 -7.26
C LEU A 39 3.57 -3.84 -6.60
N ALA A 40 4.03 -3.28 -5.48
CA ALA A 40 3.30 -2.22 -4.79
C ALA A 40 3.15 -0.96 -5.68
N LEU A 41 4.18 -0.57 -6.43
CA LEU A 41 4.10 0.58 -7.33
C LEU A 41 3.20 0.35 -8.55
N GLU A 42 3.20 -0.87 -9.10
CA GLU A 42 2.32 -1.23 -10.22
C GLU A 42 0.85 -1.27 -9.80
N THR A 43 0.58 -1.72 -8.59
CA THR A 43 -0.79 -1.96 -8.11
C THR A 43 -1.36 -0.85 -7.27
N ILE A 44 -0.55 0.01 -6.65
CA ILE A 44 -1.05 1.03 -5.73
C ILE A 44 -0.93 2.40 -6.41
N HIS A 45 -2.07 2.93 -6.82
CA HIS A 45 -2.13 4.24 -7.47
C HIS A 45 -1.96 5.38 -6.46
N SER A 46 -2.62 5.27 -5.30
CA SER A 46 -2.58 6.31 -4.27
C SER A 46 -2.72 5.73 -2.87
N VAL A 47 -1.97 6.29 -1.92
CA VAL A 47 -2.02 5.91 -0.50
C VAL A 47 -2.21 7.15 0.36
N ILE A 48 -3.39 7.25 0.96
CA ILE A 48 -3.76 8.30 1.92
C ILE A 48 -3.99 7.66 3.28
N VAL A 49 -3.02 7.83 4.17
CA VAL A 49 -3.09 7.34 5.54
C VAL A 49 -3.17 8.51 6.50
N LEU A 50 -4.35 8.74 7.05
CA LEU A 50 -4.58 9.70 8.12
C LEU A 50 -4.37 8.96 9.45
N GLY A 51 -3.09 8.82 9.81
CA GLY A 51 -2.63 8.11 11.00
C GLY A 51 -1.25 7.51 10.80
N ALA A 52 -1.13 6.18 10.88
CA ALA A 52 0.16 5.48 10.77
C ALA A 52 0.15 4.41 9.67
N LEU A 53 1.21 4.39 8.86
CA LEU A 53 1.47 3.39 7.83
C LEU A 53 2.62 2.46 8.25
N ARG A 54 2.33 1.18 8.43
CA ARG A 54 3.31 0.13 8.69
C ARG A 54 3.53 -0.65 7.39
N ALA A 55 4.76 -0.65 6.89
CA ALA A 55 5.14 -1.32 5.66
C ALA A 55 6.66 -1.50 5.67
N SER A 56 7.18 -2.41 4.85
CA SER A 56 8.62 -2.59 4.67
C SER A 56 9.28 -1.31 4.18
N GLN A 57 10.57 -1.14 4.46
CA GLN A 57 11.32 0.03 4.02
C GLN A 57 11.43 0.11 2.49
N ALA A 58 11.47 -1.04 1.81
CA ALA A 58 11.43 -1.12 0.36
C ALA A 58 10.10 -0.56 -0.19
N VAL A 59 8.96 -1.06 0.31
CA VAL A 59 7.62 -0.61 -0.07
C VAL A 59 7.42 0.88 0.25
N LYS A 60 7.85 1.34 1.42
CA LYS A 60 7.80 2.78 1.77
C LYS A 60 8.65 3.65 0.84
N SER A 61 9.76 3.13 0.34
CA SER A 61 10.62 3.86 -0.59
C SER A 61 10.04 3.88 -2.00
N ALA A 62 9.39 2.79 -2.39
CA ALA A 62 8.64 2.70 -3.65
C ALA A 62 7.43 3.64 -3.64
N LEU A 63 6.62 3.61 -2.59
CA LEU A 63 5.42 4.45 -2.43
C LEU A 63 5.74 5.91 -2.05
N LYS A 64 6.99 6.25 -1.75
CA LYS A 64 7.39 7.59 -1.27
C LYS A 64 7.05 8.70 -2.27
N ASP A 65 6.99 8.37 -3.56
CA ASP A 65 6.59 9.29 -4.62
C ASP A 65 5.08 9.55 -4.64
N GLY A 66 4.27 8.60 -4.14
CA GLY A 66 2.80 8.64 -4.14
C GLY A 66 2.13 8.88 -2.77
N ILE A 67 2.89 8.94 -1.68
CA ILE A 67 2.35 9.24 -0.34
C ILE A 67 2.16 10.75 -0.20
N GLN A 68 0.93 11.22 -0.34
CA GLN A 68 0.55 12.59 0.01
C GLN A 68 0.14 12.63 1.49
N SER A 69 1.10 12.92 2.36
CA SER A 69 0.81 13.30 3.75
C SER A 69 0.66 14.83 3.82
N PRO A 70 -0.52 15.37 4.16
CA PRO A 70 -0.61 16.76 4.61
C PRO A 70 0.01 16.95 6.01
#